data_AF-A0A1I0HKB8-F1
#
_entry.id   AF-A0A1I0HKB8-F1
#
_cell.length_a   1.000
_cell.length_b   1.000
_cell.length_c   1.000
_cell.angle_alpha   90.00
_cell.angle_beta   90.00
_cell.angle_gamma   90.00
#
_symmetry.space_group_name_H-M   'P 1'
#
loop_
_entity.id
_entity.type
_entity.pdbx_description
1 polymer ?
#
loop_
_entity_poly.entity_id
_entity_poly.type
_entity_poly.pdbx_seq_one_letter_code
_entity_poly.pdbx_strand_id
1 'polypeptide(L)'
;MQAISGYLTKKLQDLNVDTIRTVILTSPTVTDVIVWNIKQSGTNTFSATYEVDQQIKEGEQTTTVKATYTVKVHVDADRDMVIIQNPTLAPAIEKSDYEPKTPEADGKLER
;
A
#
# COMPACT_ATOMS: atom_id res chain seq x y z
N MET A 1 -7.42 21.23 -4.69
CA MET A 1 -6.69 20.11 -5.33
C MET A 1 -6.82 18.90 -4.42
N GLN A 2 -7.13 17.73 -4.97
CA GLN A 2 -7.10 16.49 -4.19
C GLN A 2 -5.64 16.19 -3.85
N ALA A 3 -5.35 15.81 -2.60
CA ALA A 3 -3.99 15.60 -2.12
C ALA A 3 -3.22 14.57 -2.98
N ILE A 4 -3.93 13.56 -3.51
CA ILE A 4 -3.32 12.52 -4.35
C ILE A 4 -2.83 13.03 -5.70
N SER A 5 -3.42 14.10 -6.26
CA SER A 5 -3.06 14.61 -7.59
C SER A 5 -1.60 15.06 -7.66
N GLY A 6 -1.02 15.53 -6.55
CA GLY A 6 0.39 15.93 -6.48
C GLY A 6 1.38 14.77 -6.61
N TYR A 7 0.92 13.52 -6.41
CA TYR A 7 1.74 12.32 -6.50
C TYR A 7 1.56 11.56 -7.82
N LEU A 8 0.65 12.01 -8.70
CA LEU A 8 0.34 11.34 -9.97
C LEU A 8 1.09 12.00 -11.14
N THR A 9 1.55 11.19 -12.10
CA THR A 9 1.97 11.73 -13.41
C THR A 9 0.82 12.48 -14.09
N LYS A 10 1.13 13.42 -15.00
CA LYS A 10 0.10 14.20 -15.72
C LYS A 10 -0.93 13.30 -16.42
N LYS A 11 -0.46 12.23 -17.08
CA LYS A 11 -1.32 11.21 -17.71
C LYS A 11 -2.29 10.57 -16.72
N LEU A 12 -1.84 10.24 -15.51
CA LEU A 12 -2.71 9.67 -14.48
C LEU A 12 -3.64 10.71 -13.87
N GLN A 13 -3.21 11.97 -13.72
CA GLN A 13 -4.11 13.03 -13.30
C GLN A 13 -5.27 13.16 -14.30
N ASP A 14 -4.96 13.23 -15.60
CA ASP A 14 -5.97 13.34 -16.67
C ASP A 14 -6.91 12.12 -16.70
N LEU A 15 -6.38 10.91 -16.48
CA LEU A 15 -7.19 9.68 -16.41
C LEU A 15 -8.13 9.65 -15.21
N ASN A 16 -7.73 10.23 -14.08
CA ASN A 16 -8.50 10.18 -12.83
C ASN A 16 -9.44 11.39 -12.65
N VAL A 17 -9.49 12.34 -13.60
CA VAL A 17 -10.38 13.53 -13.55
C VAL A 17 -11.83 13.13 -13.30
N ASP A 18 -12.33 12.06 -13.92
CA ASP A 18 -13.71 11.58 -13.74
C ASP A 18 -13.86 10.46 -12.69
N THR A 19 -12.80 9.72 -12.37
CA THR A 19 -12.84 8.62 -11.39
C THR A 19 -12.92 9.13 -9.95
N ILE A 20 -12.40 10.33 -9.68
CA ILE A 20 -12.48 10.97 -8.36
C ILE A 20 -13.72 11.88 -8.29
N ARG A 21 -14.80 11.47 -8.95
CA ARG A 21 -16.14 12.01 -8.66
C ARG A 21 -16.64 11.39 -7.37
N THR A 22 -16.88 12.26 -6.41
CA THR A 22 -17.71 12.11 -5.22
C THR A 22 -19.08 11.51 -5.56
N VAL A 23 -19.15 10.20 -5.74
CA VAL A 23 -20.41 9.46 -5.65
C VAL A 23 -20.18 8.28 -4.73
N ILE A 24 -19.99 8.56 -3.44
CA ILE A 24 -20.14 7.48 -2.47
C ILE A 24 -20.88 8.05 -1.25
N LEU A 25 -22.07 7.49 -1.04
CA LEU A 25 -22.91 7.68 0.14
C LEU A 25 -22.20 7.23 1.43
N THR A 26 -21.05 6.57 1.30
CA THR A 26 -20.19 6.08 2.36
C THR A 26 -18.81 6.71 2.25
N SER A 27 -18.38 7.40 3.32
CA SER A 27 -17.02 7.95 3.43
C SER A 27 -16.15 6.94 4.19
N PRO A 28 -15.22 6.23 3.52
CA PRO A 28 -14.28 5.37 4.23
C PRO A 28 -13.24 6.20 4.98
N THR A 29 -12.95 5.81 6.22
CA THR A 29 -11.82 6.33 7.00
C THR A 29 -10.72 5.27 6.99
N VAL A 30 -9.53 5.61 6.51
CA VAL A 30 -8.37 4.71 6.62
C VAL A 30 -7.94 4.65 8.09
N THR A 31 -7.87 3.44 8.64
CA THR A 31 -7.47 3.21 10.04
C THR A 31 -6.06 2.68 10.15
N ASP A 32 -5.60 1.88 9.19
CA ASP A 32 -4.24 1.34 9.17
C ASP A 32 -3.75 1.07 7.75
N VAL A 33 -2.44 1.08 7.56
CA VAL A 33 -1.79 0.73 6.29
C VAL A 33 -0.56 -0.14 6.57
N ILE A 34 -0.54 -1.34 6.00
CA ILE A 34 0.56 -2.30 6.13
C ILE A 34 1.26 -2.45 4.80
N VAL A 35 2.57 -2.21 4.75
CA VAL A 35 3.38 -2.46 3.54
C VAL A 35 3.98 -3.85 3.61
N TRP A 36 3.55 -4.73 2.71
CA TRP A 36 3.97 -6.13 2.67
C TRP A 36 5.24 -6.36 1.86
N ASN A 37 5.39 -5.64 0.74
CA ASN A 37 6.51 -5.87 -0.16
C ASN A 37 6.85 -4.63 -0.97
N ILE A 38 8.15 -4.39 -1.15
CA ILE A 38 8.69 -3.46 -2.13
C ILE A 38 9.55 -4.26 -3.10
N LYS A 39 9.21 -4.21 -4.39
CA LYS A 39 9.93 -4.91 -5.45
C LYS A 39 10.39 -3.96 -6.53
N GLN A 40 11.70 -3.87 -6.73
CA GLN A 40 12.26 -3.18 -7.88
C GLN A 40 11.85 -3.91 -9.17
N SER A 41 11.25 -3.17 -10.11
CA SER A 41 10.72 -3.66 -11.39
C SER A 41 11.42 -3.02 -12.61
N GLY A 42 12.47 -2.23 -12.37
CA GLY A 42 13.32 -1.54 -13.34
C GLY A 42 14.37 -0.68 -12.62
N THR A 43 15.25 0.02 -13.33
CA THR A 43 16.35 0.80 -12.70
C THR A 43 15.87 1.78 -11.64
N ASN A 44 14.77 2.48 -11.91
CA ASN A 44 14.22 3.54 -11.06
C ASN A 44 12.74 3.32 -10.76
N THR A 45 12.29 2.07 -10.81
CA THR A 45 10.87 1.74 -10.76
C THR A 45 10.63 0.66 -9.73
N PHE A 46 9.67 0.90 -8.84
CA PHE A 46 9.32 -0.01 -7.75
C PHE A 46 7.83 -0.29 -7.76
N SER A 47 7.48 -1.51 -7.41
CA SER A 47 6.13 -1.92 -7.10
C SER A 47 6.01 -2.08 -5.59
N ALA A 48 5.02 -1.44 -4.98
CA ALA A 48 4.72 -1.59 -3.56
C ALA A 48 3.40 -2.33 -3.41
N THR A 49 3.39 -3.41 -2.64
CA THR A 49 2.19 -4.13 -2.22
C THR A 49 1.86 -3.74 -0.79
N TYR A 50 0.64 -3.25 -0.57
CA TYR A 50 0.19 -2.76 0.73
C TYR A 50 -1.26 -3.13 0.98
N GLU A 51 -1.62 -3.34 2.24
CA GLU A 51 -2.99 -3.53 2.73
C GLU A 51 -3.47 -2.23 3.36
N VAL A 52 -4.74 -1.89 3.14
CA VAL A 52 -5.42 -0.76 3.76
C VAL A 52 -6.60 -1.28 4.56
N ASP A 53 -6.59 -0.99 5.85
CA ASP A 53 -7.73 -1.18 6.73
C ASP A 53 -8.59 0.08 6.68
N GLN A 54 -9.87 -0.10 6.36
CA GLN A 54 -10.81 1.00 6.20
C GLN A 54 -12.04 0.76 7.05
N GLN A 55 -12.49 1.82 7.71
CA GLN A 55 -13.75 1.87 8.40
C GLN A 55 -14.77 2.59 7.51
N ILE A 56 -15.81 1.88 7.09
CA ILE A 56 -16.92 2.42 6.31
C ILE A 56 -18.08 2.70 7.26
N LYS A 57 -18.56 3.94 7.27
CA LYS A 57 -19.76 4.34 8.02
C LYS A 57 -20.94 4.53 7.07
N GLU A 58 -22.03 3.83 7.35
CA GLU A 58 -23.31 3.95 6.65
C GLU A 58 -24.42 4.14 7.68
N GLY A 59 -24.86 5.39 7.87
CA GLY A 59 -25.74 5.76 8.98
C GLY A 59 -25.06 5.53 10.35
N GLU A 60 -25.68 4.72 11.20
CA GLU A 60 -25.12 4.32 12.50
C GLU A 60 -24.21 3.08 12.42
N GLN A 61 -24.27 2.34 11.32
CA GLN A 61 -23.48 1.13 11.14
C GLN A 61 -22.05 1.45 10.75
N THR A 62 -21.13 0.66 11.29
CA THR A 62 -19.70 0.75 11.02
C THR A 62 -19.20 -0.63 10.61
N THR A 63 -18.53 -0.71 9.46
CA THR A 63 -17.92 -1.95 8.96
C THR A 63 -16.45 -1.72 8.69
N THR A 64 -15.61 -2.65 9.14
CA THR A 64 -14.19 -2.67 8.81
C THR A 64 -13.97 -3.56 7.59
N VAL A 65 -13.34 -3.01 6.55
CA VAL A 65 -12.94 -3.74 5.35
C VAL A 65 -11.44 -3.66 5.18
N LYS A 66 -10.84 -4.72 4.64
CA LYS A 66 -9.43 -4.80 4.31
C LYS A 66 -9.28 -5.02 2.82
N ALA A 67 -8.36 -4.30 2.18
CA ALA A 67 -8.05 -4.52 0.79
C ALA A 67 -6.55 -4.35 0.54
N THR A 68 -6.01 -5.29 -0.23
CA THR A 68 -4.61 -5.27 -0.65
C THR A 68 -4.50 -4.68 -2.05
N TYR A 69 -3.51 -3.82 -2.24
CA TYR A 69 -3.26 -3.15 -3.50
C TYR A 69 -1.79 -3.26 -3.89
N THR A 70 -1.54 -3.14 -5.18
CA THR A 70 -0.21 -2.90 -5.72
C THR A 70 -0.19 -1.57 -6.48
N VAL A 71 0.79 -0.71 -6.18
CA VAL A 71 1.04 0.54 -6.90
C VAL A 71 2.43 0.50 -7.52
N LYS A 72 2.63 1.21 -8.64
CA LYS A 72 3.95 1.38 -9.24
C LYS A 72 4.40 2.83 -9.16
N VAL A 73 5.63 3.01 -8.69
CA VAL A 73 6.26 4.32 -8.50
C VAL A 73 7.57 4.40 -9.28
N HIS A 74 7.87 5.61 -9.75
CA HIS A 74 9.19 5.98 -10.24
C HIS A 74 9.90 6.82 -9.16
N VAL A 75 11.22 6.63 -9.03
CA VAL A 75 12.08 7.38 -8.12
C VAL A 75 13.17 8.05 -8.95
N ASP A 76 13.23 9.38 -8.91
CA ASP A 76 14.23 10.14 -9.66
C ASP A 76 15.59 10.23 -8.94
N ALA A 77 16.51 11.02 -9.50
CA ALA A 77 17.87 11.18 -8.97
C ALA A 77 17.91 11.89 -7.61
N ASP A 78 16.93 12.76 -7.33
CA ASP A 78 16.80 13.51 -6.08
C ASP A 78 16.04 12.71 -5.01
N ARG A 79 15.58 11.49 -5.37
CA ARG A 79 14.76 10.58 -4.58
C ARG A 79 13.32 11.03 -4.41
N ASP A 80 12.87 11.96 -5.24
CA ASP A 80 11.46 12.30 -5.33
C ASP A 80 10.71 11.16 -6.04
N MET A 81 9.44 11.00 -5.66
CA MET A 81 8.62 9.87 -6.07
C MET A 81 7.37 10.32 -6.81
N VAL A 82 7.05 9.60 -7.88
CA VAL A 82 5.80 9.79 -8.63
C VAL A 82 5.14 8.46 -8.93
N ILE A 83 3.82 8.39 -8.74
CA ILE A 83 3.00 7.24 -9.11
C ILE A 83 2.89 7.24 -10.64
N ILE A 84 3.36 6.14 -11.24
CA ILE A 84 3.36 5.93 -12.69
C ILE A 84 2.30 4.90 -13.12
N GLN A 85 1.69 4.20 -12.17
CA GLN A 85 0.53 3.33 -12.37
C GLN A 85 -0.40 3.43 -11.17
N ASN A 86 -1.70 3.67 -11.41
CA ASN A 86 -2.71 3.67 -10.35
C ASN A 86 -2.68 2.35 -9.55
N PRO A 87 -3.03 2.38 -8.26
CA PRO A 87 -3.19 1.16 -7.48
C PRO A 87 -4.20 0.20 -8.13
N THR A 88 -3.86 -1.09 -8.16
CA THR A 88 -4.75 -2.17 -8.59
C THR A 88 -4.96 -3.15 -7.44
N LEU A 89 -6.14 -3.77 -7.35
CA LEU A 89 -6.40 -4.83 -6.36
C LEU A 89 -5.40 -5.97 -6.50
N ALA A 90 -4.88 -6.42 -5.37
CA ALA A 90 -3.98 -7.55 -5.24
C ALA A 90 -4.62 -8.63 -4.36
N PRO A 91 -4.15 -9.89 -4.42
CA PRO A 91 -4.57 -10.92 -3.49
C PRO A 91 -4.36 -10.50 -2.03
N ALA A 92 -5.25 -10.93 -1.14
CA ALA A 92 -5.06 -10.77 0.29
C ALA A 92 -3.78 -11.49 0.75
N ILE A 93 -3.08 -10.92 1.73
CA ILE A 93 -1.87 -11.52 2.30
C ILE A 93 -2.24 -12.24 3.58
N GLU A 94 -1.82 -13.49 3.70
CA GLU A 94 -2.09 -14.32 4.87
C GLU A 94 -0.87 -14.36 5.80
N LYS A 95 -1.15 -14.47 7.11
CA LYS A 95 -0.09 -14.64 8.11
C LYS A 95 0.51 -16.03 7.97
N SER A 96 1.82 -16.12 8.12
CA SER A 96 2.51 -17.40 8.26
C SER A 96 2.45 -17.88 9.71
N ASP A 97 2.32 -19.19 9.91
CA ASP A 97 2.48 -19.85 11.22
C ASP A 97 3.95 -20.07 11.61
N TYR A 98 4.89 -19.31 11.02
CA TYR A 98 6.31 -19.44 11.30
C TYR A 98 6.65 -19.00 12.73
N GLU A 99 7.21 -19.92 13.51
CA GLU A 99 7.84 -19.63 14.79
C GLU A 99 9.37 -19.85 14.67
N PRO A 100 10.21 -18.85 15.01
CA PRO A 100 11.65 -19.02 14.98
C PRO A 100 12.08 -20.06 16.01
N LYS A 101 12.96 -20.96 15.60
CA LYS A 101 13.59 -21.90 16.54
C LYS A 101 14.48 -21.11 17.49
N THR A 102 14.44 -21.43 18.78
CA THR A 102 15.40 -20.91 19.76
C THR A 102 16.82 -21.25 19.28
N PRO A 103 17.73 -20.26 19.17
CA PRO A 103 19.13 -20.56 18.90
C PRO A 103 19.64 -21.47 20.01
N GLU A 104 20.23 -22.62 19.65
CA GLU A 104 20.97 -23.42 20.62
C GLU A 104 22.10 -22.52 21.15
N ALA A 105 22.16 -22.33 22.47
CA ALA A 105 23.24 -21.59 23.08
C ALA A 105 24.55 -22.32 22.76
N ASP A 106 25.36 -21.74 21.86
CA ASP A 106 26.64 -22.29 21.43
C ASP A 106 27.55 -22.37 22.66
N GLY A 107 27.54 -23.55 23.29
CA GLY A 107 28.30 -23.87 24.48
C GLY A 107 29.76 -24.02 24.12
N LYS A 108 30.47 -22.91 23.91
CA LYS A 108 31.93 -22.88 23.97
C LYS A 108 32.45 -21.55 24.53
N LEU A 109 32.28 -21.39 25.83
CA LEU A 109 33.25 -20.63 26.64
C LEU A 109 34.50 -21.51 26.76
N GLU A 110 35.43 -21.39 25.81
CA GLU A 110 36.80 -21.87 26.04
C GLU A 110 37.58 -20.83 26.86
N ARG A 111 38.29 -21.37 27.84
CA ARG A 111 39.03 -20.67 28.90
C ARG A 111 40.31 -20.03 28.39
#